data_AF-A0A2P6W1K8-F1
#
_entry.id   AF-A0A2P6W1K8-F1
#
_cell.length_a   1.000
_cell.length_b   1.000
_cell.length_c   1.000
_cell.angle_alpha   90.00
_cell.angle_beta   90.00
_cell.angle_gamma   90.00
#
_symmetry.space_group_name_H-M   'P 1'
#
loop_
_entity.id
_entity.type
_entity.pdbx_description
1 polymer ?
#
loop_
_entity_poly.entity_id
_entity_poly.type
_entity_poly.pdbx_seq_one_letter_code
_entity_poly.pdbx_strand_id
1 'polypeptide(L)' 'MNEVKYLDWATLTLVVLGAVNWGLEGLGTFAQKNLNIVEILLTQELGSPEAEAVVYLVIGLSGLYQIYFGYELYDSE' A
#
# COMPACT_ATOMS: atom_id res chain seq x y z
N MET A 1 8.75 18.81 17.73
CA MET A 1 8.38 17.70 16.83
C MET A 1 7.66 16.66 17.66
N ASN A 2 6.42 16.32 17.30
CA ASN A 2 5.73 15.19 17.92
C ASN A 2 6.57 13.92 17.70
N GLU A 3 6.61 13.02 18.68
CA GLU A 3 7.27 11.73 18.52
C GLU A 3 6.59 10.95 17.40
N VAL A 4 7.39 10.49 16.43
CA VAL A 4 6.92 9.63 15.35
C VAL A 4 6.53 8.29 15.94
N LYS A 5 5.27 7.90 15.76
CA LYS A 5 4.69 6.69 16.34
C LYS A 5 5.01 5.50 15.44
N TYR A 6 4.96 4.30 16.01
CA TYR A 6 5.04 3.06 15.22
C TYR A 6 3.98 2.99 14.11
N LEU A 7 2.81 3.60 14.33
CA LEU A 7 1.73 3.68 13.35
C LEU A 7 2.16 4.46 12.10
N ASP A 8 2.91 5.55 12.26
CA ASP A 8 3.40 6.37 11.15
C ASP A 8 4.33 5.54 10.26
N TRP A 9 5.28 4.83 10.86
CA TRP A 9 6.21 3.95 10.13
C TRP A 9 5.52 2.76 9.48
N ALA A 10 4.56 2.13 10.17
CA ALA A 10 3.83 0.98 9.66
C ALA A 10 3.00 1.37 8.43
N THR A 11 2.24 2.46 8.52
CA THR A 11 1.41 2.95 7.41
C THR A 11 2.27 3.45 6.24
N LEU A 12 3.39 4.13 6.50
CA LEU A 12 4.34 4.51 5.45
C LEU A 12 4.89 3.28 4.71
N THR A 13 5.27 2.24 5.44
CA THR A 13 5.78 0.98 4.84
C THR A 13 4.72 0.36 3.92
N LEU A 14 3.46 0.29 4.37
CA LEU A 14 2.37 -0.25 3.56
C LEU A 14 2.12 0.58 2.30
N VAL A 15 2.21 1.91 2.39
CA VAL A 15 2.09 2.80 1.23
C VAL A 15 3.22 2.55 0.23
N VAL A 16 4.46 2.40 0.68
CA VAL A 16 5.61 2.09 -0.18
C VAL A 16 5.39 0.76 -0.90
N LEU A 17 4.98 -0.29 -0.17
CA LEU A 17 4.68 -1.59 -0.77
C LEU A 17 3.56 -1.50 -1.81
N GLY A 18 2.48 -0.78 -1.52
CA GLY A 18 1.39 -0.53 -2.46
C GLY A 18 1.84 0.19 -3.72
N ALA A 19 2.62 1.26 -3.57
CA ALA A 19 3.16 2.02 -4.69
C ALA A 19 4.07 1.17 -5.59
N VAL A 20 4.93 0.34 -4.99
CA VAL A 20 5.77 -0.61 -5.73
C VAL A 20 4.91 -1.64 -6.47
N ASN A 21 3.91 -2.24 -5.82
CA ASN A 21 3.02 -3.21 -6.45
C ASN A 21 2.27 -2.62 -7.67
N TRP A 22 1.75 -1.40 -7.56
CA TRP A 22 1.09 -0.72 -8.68
C TRP A 22 2.05 -0.31 -9.79
N GLY A 23 3.29 0.07 -9.44
CA GLY A 23 4.34 0.31 -10.43
C GLY A 23 4.67 -0.95 -11.23
N LEU A 24 4.77 -2.09 -10.56
CA LEU A 24 4.95 -3.40 -11.19
C LEU A 24 3.76 -3.78 -12.07
N GLU A 25 2.53 -3.57 -11.60
CA GLU A 25 1.33 -3.83 -12.40
C GLU A 25 1.28 -2.97 -13.68
N GLY A 26 1.67 -1.70 -13.59
CA GLY A 26 1.83 -0.83 -14.76
C GLY A 26 2.88 -1.37 -15.74
N LEU A 27 4.04 -1.82 -15.25
CA LEU A 27 5.06 -2.46 -16.09
C LEU A 27 4.56 -3.78 -16.69
N GLY A 28 3.79 -4.55 -15.94
CA GLY A 28 3.18 -5.81 -16.36
C GLY A 28 2.25 -5.62 -17.55
N THR A 29 1.47 -4.54 -17.53
CA THR A 29 0.60 -4.14 -18.66
C THR A 29 1.40 -3.97 -19.96
N PHE A 30 2.54 -3.27 -19.93
CA PHE A 30 3.40 -3.12 -21.12
C PHE A 30 4.07 -4.44 -21.53
N ALA A 31 4.39 -5.30 -20.56
CA ALA A 31 5.00 -6.60 -20.79
C ALA A 31 4.00 -7.72 -21.16
N GLN A 32 2.69 -7.43 -21.16
CA GLN A 32 1.61 -8.43 -21.29
C GLN A 32 1.74 -9.58 -20.28
N LYS A 33 2.13 -9.24 -19.05
CA LYS A 33 2.31 -10.18 -17.94
C LYS A 33 1.67 -9.62 -16.69
N ASN A 34 1.09 -10.50 -15.88
CA ASN A 34 0.72 -10.14 -14.53
C ASN A 34 1.98 -10.01 -13.67
N LEU A 35 2.20 -8.82 -13.11
CA LEU A 35 3.28 -8.55 -12.16
C LEU A 35 2.74 -8.02 -10.81
N ASN A 36 1.43 -8.07 -10.61
CA ASN A 36 0.78 -7.76 -9.35
C ASN A 36 1.12 -8.85 -8.32
N ILE A 37 2.09 -8.55 -7.46
CA ILE A 37 2.58 -9.49 -6.45
C ILE A 37 1.47 -9.87 -5.48
N VAL A 38 0.57 -8.94 -5.14
CA VAL A 38 -0.53 -9.21 -4.21
C VAL A 38 -1.52 -10.21 -4.83
N GLU A 39 -1.93 -10.00 -6.07
CA GLU A 39 -2.80 -10.94 -6.78
C GLU A 39 -2.13 -12.31 -6.96
N ILE A 40 -0.87 -12.33 -7.41
CA ILE A 40 -0.12 -13.57 -7.60
C ILE A 40 -0.08 -14.37 -6.30
N LEU A 41 0.33 -13.76 -5.19
CA LEU A 41 0.48 -14.48 -3.93
C LEU A 41 -0.85 -14.87 -3.28
N LEU A 42 -1.84 -13.98 -3.27
CA LEU A 42 -3.06 -14.18 -2.48
C LEU A 42 -4.19 -14.82 -3.28
N THR A 43 -4.30 -14.49 -4.56
CA THR A 43 -5.37 -15.01 -5.42
C THR A 43 -4.90 -16.21 -6.22
N GLN A 44 -3.72 -16.17 -6.84
CA GLN A 44 -3.25 -17.29 -7.68
C GLN A 44 -2.65 -18.43 -6.87
N GLU A 45 -1.73 -18.12 -5.93
CA GLU A 45 -1.05 -19.16 -5.14
C GLU A 45 -1.90 -19.63 -3.95
N LEU A 46 -2.50 -18.71 -3.20
CA LEU A 46 -3.31 -19.04 -2.01
C LEU A 46 -4.80 -19.30 -2.34
N GLY A 47 -5.30 -18.86 -3.51
CA GLY A 47 -6.69 -19.09 -3.92
C GLY A 47 -7.73 -18.26 -3.15
N SER A 48 -7.35 -17.12 -2.54
CA SER A 48 -8.26 -16.27 -1.75
C SER A 48 -8.32 -14.83 -2.26
N PRO A 49 -9.26 -14.53 -3.18
CA PRO A 49 -9.51 -13.17 -3.66
C PRO A 49 -9.91 -12.19 -2.54
N GLU A 50 -10.54 -12.67 -1.47
CA GLU A 50 -10.93 -11.84 -0.33
C GLU A 50 -9.70 -11.35 0.44
N ALA A 51 -8.65 -12.16 0.54
CA ALA A 51 -7.41 -11.77 1.20
C ALA A 51 -6.69 -10.65 0.42
N GLU A 52 -6.66 -10.73 -0.91
CA GLU A 52 -6.18 -9.65 -1.77
C GLU A 52 -6.95 -8.34 -1.51
N ALA A 53 -8.28 -8.40 -1.49
CA ALA A 53 -9.11 -7.23 -1.23
C ALA A 53 -8.83 -6.58 0.14
N VAL A 54 -8.62 -7.40 1.18
CA VAL A 54 -8.25 -6.90 2.52
C VAL A 54 -6.90 -6.18 2.49
N VAL A 55 -5.90 -6.73 1.79
CA VAL A 55 -4.59 -6.08 1.67
C VAL A 55 -4.71 -4.72 0.98
N TYR A 56 -5.43 -4.64 -0.14
CA TYR A 56 -5.63 -3.35 -0.81
C TYR A 56 -6.40 -2.34 0.05
N LEU A 57 -7.39 -2.79 0.81
CA LEU A 57 -8.13 -1.93 1.73
C LEU A 57 -7.18 -1.34 2.80
N VAL A 58 -6.34 -2.18 3.41
CA VAL A 58 -5.39 -1.75 4.46
C VAL A 58 -4.34 -0.78 3.90
N ILE A 59 -3.83 -1.04 2.69
CA ILE A 59 -2.91 -0.12 1.99
C ILE A 59 -3.60 1.23 1.71
N GLY A 60 -4.85 1.21 1.21
CA GLY A 60 -5.62 2.42 0.94
C GLY A 60 -5.85 3.27 2.19
N LEU A 61 -6.26 2.63 3.29
CA LEU A 61 -6.42 3.29 4.60
C LEU A 61 -5.09 3.87 5.11
N SER A 62 -3.98 3.17 4.89
CA SER A 62 -2.64 3.67 5.24
C SER A 62 -2.26 4.91 4.44
N GLY A 63 -2.64 4.98 3.16
CA GLY A 63 -2.45 6.17 2.33
C GLY A 63 -3.24 7.38 2.84
N LEU A 64 -4.52 7.19 3.20
CA LEU A 64 -5.34 8.24 3.79
C LEU A 64 -4.75 8.74 5.12
N TYR A 65 -4.26 7.82 5.96
CA TYR A 65 -3.59 8.18 7.21
C TYR A 65 -2.33 9.02 6.98
N GLN A 66 -1.49 8.65 6.01
CA GLN A 66 -0.26 9.40 5.69
C GLN A 66 -0.55 10.81 5.16
N ILE A 67 -1.63 11.00 4.40
CA ILE A 67 -2.08 12.33 3.98
C ILE A 67 -2.52 13.17 5.20
N TYR A 68 -3.31 12.59 6.10
CA TYR A 68 -3.71 13.26 7.34
C TYR A 68 -2.51 13.59 8.24
N PHE A 69 -1.58 12.65 8.41
CA PHE A 69 -0.35 12.84 9.16
C PHE A 69 0.49 13.99 8.59
N GLY A 70 0.62 14.07 7.26
CA GLY A 70 1.30 15.17 6.59
C GLY A 70 0.62 16.52 6.82
N TYR A 71 -0.72 16.55 6.81
CA TYR A 71 -1.49 17.75 7.13
C TYR A 71 -1.29 18.20 8.58
N GLU A 72 -1.38 17.29 9.56
CA GLU A 72 -1.12 17.60 10.97
C GLU A 72 0.30 18.12 11.20
N LEU A 73 1.28 17.57 10.47
CA LEU A 73 2.66 18.03 10.57
C LEU A 73 2.80 19.49 10.09
N TYR A 74 2.18 19.83 8.95
CA TYR A 74 2.19 21.19 8.39
C TYR A 74 1.47 22.21 9.29
N ASP A 75 0.29 21.87 9.82
CA ASP A 75 -0.48 22.77 10.71
C ASP A 75 0.18 22.96 12.08
N SER A 76 1.16 22.11 12.44
CA SER A 76 1.89 22.18 13.71
C SER A 76 3.17 23.03 13.68
N GLU A 77 3.54 23.57 12.51
CA GLU A 77 4.65 24.53 12.34
C GLU A 77 4.17 25.99 12.44
#